data_AF-A0A821BSA7-F1
#
_entry.id   AF-A0A821BSA7-F1
#
_cell.length_a   1.000
_cell.length_b   1.000
_cell.length_c   1.000
_cell.angle_alpha   90.00
_cell.angle_beta   90.00
_cell.angle_gamma   90.00
#
_symmetry.space_group_name_H-M   'P 1'
#
loop_
_entity.id
_entity.type
_entity.pdbx_description
1 polymer ?
#
loop_
_entity_poly.entity_id
_entity_poly.type
_entity_poly.pdbx_seq_one_letter_code
_entity_poly.pdbx_strand_id
1 'polypeptide(L)'
;MKGKYTQIIRIERIQNERWYIQFLAHSRNLKNCLNKDTENCLYHGCSGNGERDMFLAHVLIGNTTIGDSSMKIRPVGFDSTTNSNHIFVTYHDAQA
;
A
#
# COMPACT_ATOMS: atom_id res chain seq x y z
N MET A 1 4.01 7.14 -25.44
CA MET A 1 2.94 6.27 -25.98
C MET A 1 1.93 5.98 -24.87
N LYS A 2 0.64 6.28 -25.06
CA LYS A 2 -0.42 5.75 -24.19
C LYS A 2 -0.65 4.29 -24.57
N GLY A 3 -0.23 3.35 -23.73
CA GLY A 3 -0.57 1.94 -23.92
C GLY A 3 -2.09 1.75 -23.80
N LYS A 4 -2.72 1.12 -24.78
CA LYS A 4 -4.15 0.80 -24.74
C LYS A 4 -4.29 -0.62 -24.18
N TYR A 5 -4.57 -0.73 -22.90
CA TYR A 5 -4.79 -2.02 -22.24
C TYR A 5 -6.23 -2.48 -22.48
N THR A 6 -6.42 -3.68 -23.01
CA THR A 6 -7.75 -4.15 -23.44
C THR A 6 -8.32 -5.27 -22.58
N GLN A 7 -7.49 -6.02 -21.85
CA GLN A 7 -7.94 -7.15 -21.03
C GLN A 7 -6.96 -7.50 -19.91
N ILE A 8 -7.50 -8.12 -18.85
CA ILE A 8 -6.72 -8.81 -17.82
C ILE A 8 -6.46 -10.22 -18.32
N ILE A 9 -5.20 -10.64 -18.36
CA ILE A 9 -4.78 -11.96 -18.86
C ILE A 9 -4.80 -12.99 -17.72
N ARG A 10 -4.36 -12.59 -16.53
CA ARG A 10 -4.19 -13.48 -15.37
C ARG A 10 -4.38 -12.71 -14.08
N ILE A 11 -4.94 -13.38 -13.07
CA ILE A 11 -4.96 -12.91 -11.68
C ILE A 11 -4.44 -14.06 -10.82
N GLU A 12 -3.50 -13.75 -9.94
CA GLU A 12 -2.92 -14.72 -9.02
C GLU A 12 -3.01 -14.22 -7.59
N ARG A 13 -3.39 -15.11 -6.66
CA ARG A 13 -3.33 -14.81 -5.23
C ARG A 13 -1.93 -15.13 -4.70
N ILE A 14 -1.31 -14.14 -4.08
CA ILE A 14 -0.04 -14.31 -3.39
C ILE A 14 -0.30 -14.87 -2.00
N GLN A 15 0.39 -15.94 -1.64
CA GLN A 15 0.31 -16.55 -0.31
C GLN A 15 1.69 -16.58 0.32
N ASN A 16 1.93 -15.63 1.24
CA ASN A 16 3.14 -15.58 2.04
C ASN A 16 2.76 -15.45 3.51
N GLU A 17 2.87 -16.55 4.27
CA GLU A 17 2.44 -16.61 5.67
C GLU A 17 3.22 -15.65 6.57
N ARG A 18 4.53 -15.52 6.34
CA ARG A 18 5.39 -14.63 7.13
C ARG A 18 4.93 -13.18 7.01
N TRP A 19 4.73 -12.69 5.78
CA TRP A 19 4.27 -11.32 5.54
C TRP A 19 2.86 -11.11 6.08
N TYR A 20 1.98 -12.10 5.89
CA TYR A 20 0.61 -12.02 6.37
C TYR A 20 0.53 -11.91 7.91
N ILE A 21 1.35 -12.67 8.66
CA ILE A 21 1.40 -12.57 10.12
C ILE A 21 1.90 -11.19 10.57
N GLN A 22 2.93 -10.65 9.92
CA GLN A 22 3.46 -9.31 10.23
C GLN A 22 2.40 -8.23 9.96
N PHE A 23 1.72 -8.31 8.83
CA PHE A 23 0.62 -7.43 8.46
C PHE A 23 -0.52 -7.48 9.50
N LEU A 24 -0.97 -8.67 9.89
CA LEU A 24 -2.05 -8.83 10.87
C LEU A 24 -1.68 -8.26 12.24
N ALA A 25 -0.44 -8.46 12.69
CA ALA A 25 0.04 -7.89 13.94
C ALA A 25 0.03 -6.36 13.89
N HIS A 26 0.49 -5.77 12.78
CA HIS A 26 0.51 -4.33 12.59
C HIS A 26 -0.90 -3.74 12.46
N SER A 27 -1.79 -4.39 11.70
CA SER A 27 -3.19 -4.01 11.53
C SER A 27 -3.94 -3.94 12.87
N ARG A 28 -3.77 -4.96 13.73
CA ARG A 28 -4.35 -4.96 15.08
C ARG A 28 -3.82 -3.81 15.94
N ASN A 29 -2.52 -3.54 15.88
CA ASN A 29 -1.92 -2.44 16.64
C ASN A 29 -2.50 -1.08 16.19
N LEU A 30 -2.49 -0.80 14.88
CA LEU A 30 -3.05 0.42 14.30
C LEU A 30 -4.53 0.61 14.59
N LYS A 31 -5.34 -0.45 14.44
CA LYS A 31 -6.78 -0.40 14.73
C LYS A 31 -7.04 -0.06 16.19
N ASN A 32 -6.27 -0.62 17.13
CA ASN A 32 -6.40 -0.31 18.55
C ASN A 32 -5.95 1.12 18.88
N CYS A 33 -4.88 1.60 18.27
CA CYS A 33 -4.36 2.95 18.51
C CYS A 33 -5.26 4.05 17.92
N LEU A 34 -5.87 3.80 16.75
CA LEU A 34 -6.64 4.82 16.02
C LEU A 34 -8.16 4.66 16.15
N ASN A 35 -8.63 3.54 16.71
CA ASN A 35 -10.04 3.20 16.85
C ASN A 35 -10.84 3.33 15.53
N LYS A 36 -10.22 2.95 14.42
CA LYS A 36 -10.83 2.95 13.08
C LYS A 36 -10.20 1.89 12.19
N ASP A 37 -10.91 1.51 11.13
CA ASP A 37 -10.32 0.69 10.08
C ASP A 37 -9.35 1.55 9.25
N THR A 38 -8.19 0.97 8.97
CA THR A 38 -7.05 1.66 8.34
C THR A 38 -6.60 0.97 7.06
N GLU A 39 -7.28 -0.09 6.65
CA GLU A 39 -6.89 -0.97 5.56
C GLU A 39 -7.61 -0.60 4.26
N ASN A 40 -6.83 -0.44 3.19
CA ASN A 40 -7.32 -0.19 1.84
C ASN A 40 -6.69 -1.18 0.85
N CYS A 41 -7.43 -1.56 -0.20
CA CYS A 41 -6.85 -2.25 -1.34
C CYS A 41 -6.30 -1.24 -2.35
N LEU A 42 -4.98 -1.23 -2.58
CA LEU A 42 -4.29 -0.27 -3.45
C LEU A 42 -3.54 -0.97 -4.59
N TYR A 43 -3.47 -0.30 -5.73
CA TYR A 43 -2.74 -0.78 -6.89
C TYR A 43 -1.27 -0.37 -6.82
N HIS A 44 -0.36 -1.31 -7.08
CA HIS A 44 1.08 -1.04 -7.23
C HIS A 44 1.58 -1.63 -8.56
N GLY A 45 1.85 -0.74 -9.53
CA GLY A 45 2.42 -1.14 -10.81
C GLY A 45 3.88 -1.54 -10.66
N CYS A 46 4.26 -2.69 -11.21
CA CYS A 46 5.63 -3.19 -11.21
C CYS A 46 6.08 -3.50 -12.65
N SER A 47 7.39 -3.48 -12.87
CA SER A 47 7.96 -3.86 -14.17
C SER A 47 8.12 -5.37 -14.24
N GLY A 48 7.34 -6.03 -15.10
CA GLY A 48 7.52 -7.45 -15.44
C GLY A 48 8.58 -7.64 -16.54
N ASN A 49 8.85 -8.90 -16.88
CA ASN A 49 9.76 -9.31 -17.97
C ASN A 49 9.15 -9.02 -19.37
N GLY A 50 8.84 -7.75 -19.66
CA GLY A 50 8.17 -7.34 -20.90
C GLY A 50 6.65 -7.26 -20.81
N GLU A 51 6.05 -7.77 -19.73
CA GLU A 51 4.63 -7.63 -19.42
C GLU A 51 4.37 -6.51 -18.40
N ARG A 52 3.15 -5.98 -18.39
CA ARG A 52 2.70 -4.90 -17.50
C ARG A 52 1.96 -5.52 -16.32
N ASP A 53 2.69 -5.75 -15.24
CA ASP A 53 2.15 -6.37 -14.04
C ASP A 53 1.75 -5.31 -13.00
N MET A 54 0.74 -5.66 -12.21
CA MET A 54 0.24 -4.81 -11.14
C MET A 54 -0.21 -5.69 -9.97
N PHE A 55 0.20 -5.29 -8.77
CA PHE A 55 -0.30 -5.88 -7.54
C PHE A 55 -1.56 -5.13 -7.09
N LEU A 56 -2.51 -5.89 -6.55
CA LEU A 56 -3.54 -5.37 -5.66
C LEU A 56 -3.11 -5.74 -4.23
N ALA A 57 -2.63 -4.76 -3.48
CA ALA A 57 -2.10 -4.94 -2.14
C ALA A 57 -3.10 -4.49 -1.08
N HIS A 58 -3.19 -5.22 0.03
CA HIS A 58 -3.85 -4.74 1.25
C HIS A 58 -2.88 -3.82 1.98
N VAL A 59 -3.26 -2.56 2.19
CA VAL A 59 -2.36 -1.52 2.70
C VAL A 59 -2.95 -0.82 3.92
N LEU A 60 -2.19 -0.75 5.01
CA LEU A 60 -2.53 -0.03 6.23
C LEU A 60 -2.13 1.44 6.12
N ILE A 61 -3.06 2.30 5.71
CA ILE A 61 -2.81 3.72 5.47
C ILE A 61 -2.77 4.57 6.74
N GLY A 62 -3.47 4.15 7.80
CA GLY A 62 -3.51 4.83 9.10
C GLY A 62 -3.95 6.31 9.02
N ASN A 63 -3.33 7.17 9.83
CA ASN A 63 -3.45 8.61 9.70
C ASN A 63 -2.55 9.12 8.57
N THR A 64 -3.07 10.02 7.74
CA THR A 64 -2.34 10.52 6.57
C THR A 64 -2.13 12.04 6.63
N THR A 65 -1.04 12.50 6.01
CA THR A 65 -0.76 13.92 5.76
C THR A 65 -0.25 14.11 4.34
N ILE A 66 -0.11 15.36 3.90
CA ILE A 66 0.46 15.68 2.59
C ILE A 66 1.92 15.27 2.53
N GLY A 67 2.27 14.49 1.50
CA GLY A 67 3.65 14.12 1.23
C GLY A 67 4.46 15.24 0.62
N ASP A 68 5.76 15.25 0.91
CA ASP A 68 6.75 16.06 0.22
C ASP A 68 7.88 15.19 -0.31
N SER A 69 8.46 15.58 -1.45
CA SER A 69 9.51 14.82 -2.14
C SER A 69 10.81 14.64 -1.33
N SER A 70 11.05 15.50 -0.34
CA SER A 70 12.21 15.41 0.56
C SER A 70 12.00 14.39 1.69
N MET A 71 10.76 13.93 1.94
CA MET A 71 10.46 13.02 3.05
C MET A 71 11.09 11.64 2.82
N LYS A 72 11.96 11.23 3.76
CA LYS A 72 12.57 9.88 3.78
C LYS A 72 12.05 9.00 4.92
N ILE A 73 11.43 9.63 5.92
CA ILE A 73 10.84 8.97 7.07
C ILE A 73 9.40 9.44 7.25
N ARG A 74 8.65 8.65 7.99
CA ARG A 74 7.27 8.93 8.35
C ARG A 74 7.16 10.24 9.16
N PRO A 75 6.23 11.15 8.81
CA PRO A 75 5.95 12.36 9.60
C PRO A 75 5.46 12.04 11.02
N VAL A 76 5.78 12.90 11.98
CA VAL A 76 5.35 12.74 13.39
C VAL A 76 3.82 12.82 13.47
N GLY A 77 3.21 11.82 14.11
CA GLY A 77 1.75 11.74 14.30
C GLY A 77 0.96 11.15 13.12
N PHE A 78 1.64 10.74 12.04
CA PHE A 78 1.03 10.15 10.86
C PHE A 78 1.66 8.78 10.56
N ASP A 79 0.94 7.95 9.80
CA ASP A 79 1.32 6.59 9.42
C ASP A 79 1.78 6.51 7.96
N SER A 80 1.17 7.33 7.10
CA SER A 80 1.46 7.41 5.67
C SER A 80 1.37 8.85 5.18
N THR A 81 1.85 9.09 3.97
CA THR A 81 1.59 10.36 3.26
C THR A 81 0.71 10.14 2.04
N THR A 82 0.08 11.21 1.57
CA THR A 82 -0.80 11.19 0.41
C THR A 82 -0.66 12.47 -0.41
N ASN A 83 -1.14 12.44 -1.66
CA ASN A 83 -1.35 13.63 -2.47
C ASN A 83 -2.75 14.25 -2.26
N SER A 84 -3.41 13.96 -1.14
CA SER A 84 -4.82 14.29 -0.84
C SER A 84 -5.85 13.66 -1.77
N ASN A 85 -5.45 12.69 -2.60
CA ASN A 85 -6.36 12.10 -3.57
C ASN A 85 -6.24 10.58 -3.63
N HIS A 86 -5.37 10.04 -4.47
CA HIS A 86 -5.35 8.62 -4.83
C HIS A 86 -3.99 7.94 -4.67
N ILE A 87 -2.96 8.69 -4.28
CA ILE A 87 -1.60 8.17 -4.09
C ILE A 87 -1.29 8.15 -2.61
N PHE A 88 -0.75 7.03 -2.14
CA PHE A 88 -0.31 6.83 -0.76
C PHE A 88 1.14 6.37 -0.75
N VAL A 89 1.90 6.82 0.25
CA VAL A 89 3.27 6.35 0.51
C VAL A 89 3.31 5.83 1.95
N THR A 90 3.61 4.55 2.09
CA THR A 90 3.88 3.88 3.37
C THR A 90 5.37 3.85 3.65
N TYR A 91 5.75 3.76 4.93
CA TYR A 91 7.15 3.85 5.38
C TYR A 91 7.63 2.59 6.10
N HIS A 92 6.73 1.65 6.38
CA HIS A 92 7.02 0.40 7.07
C HIS A 92 6.51 -0.77 6.20
N ASP A 93 7.32 -1.83 6.07
CA ASP A 93 7.02 -3.00 5.25
C ASP A 93 5.74 -3.72 5.71
N ALA A 94 5.55 -3.91 7.01
CA ALA A 94 4.32 -4.47 7.59
C ALA A 94 3.03 -3.66 7.33
N GLN A 95 3.09 -2.52 6.64
CA GLN A 95 1.90 -1.82 6.16
C GLN A 95 1.36 -2.40 4.84
N ALA A 96 2.06 -3.29 4.13
CA ALA A 96 1.64 -3.84 2.83
C ALA A 96 2.05 -5.30 2.59
#